data_AF-A0A926S2U9-F1
#
_entry.id   AF-A0A926S2U9-F1
#
_cell.length_a   1.000
_cell.length_b   1.000
_cell.length_c   1.000
_cell.angle_alpha   90.00
_cell.angle_beta   90.00
_cell.angle_gamma   90.00
#
_symmetry.space_group_name_H-M   'P 1'
#
loop_
_entity.id
_entity.type
_entity.pdbx_description
1 polymer ?
#
loop_
_entity_poly.entity_id
_entity_poly.type
_entity_poly.pdbx_seq_one_letter_code
_entity_poly.pdbx_strand_id
1 'polypeptide(L)'
;MICNCQTLLNCLILRITQTIMALQYISDDAGNQTAVVIPINQWNEITARHEDIKELTAPKANPATSKKPSDYAGTMSKEEGETFSQYIEQSRNELERNF
;
A
#
# COMPACT_ATOMS: atom_id res chain seq x y z
N MET A 1 -57.49 -11.77 10.85
CA MET A 1 -56.16 -12.40 10.94
C MET A 1 -55.16 -11.27 11.12
N ILE A 2 -54.67 -11.13 12.34
CA ILE A 2 -54.03 -9.91 12.87
C ILE A 2 -52.59 -9.86 12.35
N CYS A 3 -52.28 -8.84 11.56
CA CYS A 3 -50.92 -8.59 11.09
C CYS A 3 -50.09 -8.15 12.31
N ASN A 4 -49.16 -9.01 12.72
CA ASN A 4 -48.42 -8.87 13.97
C ASN A 4 -47.37 -7.76 13.83
N CYS A 5 -47.68 -6.58 14.35
CA CYS A 5 -46.85 -5.36 14.30
C CYS A 5 -45.46 -5.56 14.95
N GLN A 6 -45.30 -6.58 15.81
CA GLN A 6 -44.05 -6.89 16.49
C GLN A 6 -42.95 -7.43 15.55
N THR A 7 -43.33 -8.08 14.44
CA THR A 7 -42.36 -8.73 13.55
C THR A 7 -41.69 -7.73 12.59
N LEU A 8 -42.40 -6.66 12.22
CA LEU A 8 -41.84 -5.61 11.36
C LEU A 8 -40.87 -4.70 12.11
N LEU A 9 -41.07 -4.48 13.41
CA LEU A 9 -40.17 -3.67 14.23
C LEU A 9 -38.79 -4.35 14.40
N ASN A 10 -38.76 -5.68 14.59
CA ASN A 10 -37.51 -6.43 14.65
C ASN A 10 -36.78 -6.52 13.30
N CYS A 11 -37.51 -6.56 12.18
CA CYS A 11 -36.90 -6.48 10.85
C CYS A 11 -36.34 -5.07 10.52
N LEU A 12 -36.93 -4.01 11.07
CA LEU A 12 -36.45 -2.64 10.86
C LEU A 12 -35.23 -2.33 11.73
N ILE A 13 -35.19 -2.82 12.98
CA ILE A 13 -34.07 -2.59 13.91
C ILE A 13 -32.78 -3.29 13.44
N LEU A 14 -32.89 -4.43 12.72
CA LEU A 14 -31.74 -5.12 12.13
C LEU A 14 -31.14 -4.46 10.88
N ARG A 15 -31.74 -3.38 10.35
CA ARG A 15 -31.17 -2.58 9.26
C ARG A 15 -30.47 -1.29 9.72
N ILE A 16 -30.51 -0.98 11.02
CA ILE A 16 -29.86 0.22 11.61
C ILE A 16 -28.51 -0.15 12.24
N THR A 17 -27.95 -1.33 11.95
CA THR A 17 -26.50 -1.52 12.11
C THR A 17 -25.82 -0.90 10.90
N GLN A 18 -25.85 0.44 10.83
CA GLN A 18 -24.79 1.16 10.17
C GLN A 18 -23.54 0.79 10.96
N THR A 19 -22.80 -0.21 10.48
CA THR A 19 -21.55 -0.69 11.07
C THR A 19 -20.56 0.47 11.01
N ILE A 20 -20.58 1.34 12.02
CA ILE A 20 -19.46 2.19 12.37
C ILE A 20 -18.40 1.23 12.88
N MET A 21 -17.64 0.68 11.93
CA MET A 21 -16.46 -0.09 12.24
C MET A 21 -15.42 0.90 12.76
N ALA A 22 -14.89 0.64 13.95
CA ALA A 22 -13.68 1.32 14.39
C ALA A 22 -12.58 1.04 13.35
N LEU A 23 -11.88 2.08 12.91
CA LEU A 23 -10.71 1.90 12.04
C LEU A 23 -9.68 1.05 12.78
N GLN A 24 -9.29 -0.06 12.18
CA GLN A 24 -8.23 -0.90 12.71
C GLN A 24 -6.90 -0.44 12.13
N TYR A 25 -5.99 -0.03 13.01
CA TYR A 25 -4.65 0.39 12.66
C TYR A 25 -3.68 -0.75 12.92
N ILE A 26 -2.70 -0.90 12.04
CA ILE A 26 -1.52 -1.73 12.24
C ILE A 26 -0.40 -0.78 12.63
N SER A 27 0.27 -1.07 13.75
CA SER A 27 1.44 -0.33 14.21
C SER A 27 2.72 -1.10 13.90
N ASP A 28 3.81 -0.37 13.65
CA ASP A 28 5.16 -0.93 13.59
C ASP A 28 5.70 -1.27 14.99
N ASP A 29 6.91 -1.84 15.05
CA ASP A 29 7.59 -2.21 16.30
C ASP A 29 7.86 -0.99 17.23
N ALA A 30 7.87 0.22 16.65
CA ALA A 30 8.03 1.49 17.37
C ALA A 30 6.68 2.12 17.79
N GLY A 31 5.55 1.48 17.48
CA GLY A 31 4.20 1.94 17.83
C GLY A 31 3.58 2.94 16.85
N ASN A 32 4.25 3.27 15.74
CA ASN A 32 3.71 4.19 14.74
C ASN A 32 2.67 3.47 13.88
N GLN A 33 1.53 4.13 13.65
CA GLN A 33 0.46 3.58 12.78
C GLN A 33 0.91 3.64 11.32
N THR A 34 1.17 2.48 10.72
CA THR A 34 1.71 2.37 9.36
C THR A 34 0.68 1.93 8.33
N ALA A 35 -0.39 1.25 8.75
CA ALA A 35 -1.46 0.83 7.84
C ALA A 35 -2.83 0.86 8.51
N VAL A 36 -3.87 1.00 7.68
CA VAL A 36 -5.28 0.94 8.08
C VAL A 36 -5.95 -0.22 7.36
N VAL A 37 -6.68 -1.05 8.09
CA VAL A 37 -7.42 -2.19 7.52
C VAL A 37 -8.85 -1.76 7.25
N ILE A 38 -9.27 -1.85 5.98
CA ILE A 38 -10.63 -1.53 5.54
C ILE A 38 -11.30 -2.82 5.06
N PRO A 39 -12.49 -3.19 5.58
CA PRO A 39 -13.25 -4.31 5.06
C PRO A 39 -13.60 -4.14 3.57
N ILE A 40 -13.55 -5.23 2.78
CA ILE A 40 -13.75 -5.18 1.32
C ILE A 40 -15.09 -4.55 0.92
N ASN A 41 -16.16 -4.80 1.66
CA ASN A 41 -17.47 -4.21 1.36
C ASN A 41 -17.43 -2.68 1.44
N GLN A 42 -16.76 -2.12 2.44
CA GLN A 42 -16.61 -0.67 2.60
C GLN A 42 -15.65 -0.09 1.57
N TRP A 43 -14.57 -0.82 1.26
CA TRP A 43 -13.66 -0.46 0.19
C TRP A 43 -14.38 -0.33 -1.15
N ASN A 44 -15.30 -1.23 -1.47
CA ASN A 44 -16.12 -1.17 -2.68
C ASN A 44 -17.04 0.05 -2.69
N GLU A 45 -17.61 0.43 -1.55
CA GLU A 45 -18.42 1.65 -1.45
C GLU A 45 -17.57 2.91 -1.65
N ILE A 46 -16.38 2.96 -1.06
CA ILE A 46 -15.45 4.10 -1.17
C ILE A 46 -15.00 4.26 -2.62
N THR A 47 -14.50 3.19 -3.24
CA THR A 47 -14.06 3.20 -4.64
C THR A 47 -15.20 3.42 -5.64
N ALA A 48 -16.45 3.11 -5.27
CA ALA A 48 -17.62 3.44 -6.08
C ALA A 48 -17.95 4.95 -6.05
N ARG A 49 -17.72 5.63 -4.92
CA ARG A 49 -17.99 7.08 -4.78
C ARG A 49 -16.82 7.95 -5.23
N HIS A 50 -15.60 7.42 -5.12
CA HIS A 50 -14.35 8.15 -5.34
C HIS A 50 -13.57 7.48 -6.47
N GLU A 51 -13.66 8.05 -7.67
CA GLU A 51 -12.98 7.54 -8.87
C GLU A 51 -11.47 7.76 -8.83
N ASP A 52 -11.01 8.82 -8.15
CA ASP A 52 -9.61 9.15 -7.91
C ASP A 52 -8.84 8.03 -7.19
N ILE A 53 -9.51 7.33 -6.27
CA ILE A 53 -8.91 6.20 -5.54
C ILE A 53 -8.65 5.00 -6.48
N LYS A 54 -9.43 4.85 -7.55
CA LYS A 54 -9.20 3.80 -8.56
C LYS A 54 -7.91 4.07 -9.34
N GLU A 55 -7.58 5.33 -9.61
CA GLU A 55 -6.34 5.69 -10.31
C GLU A 55 -5.10 5.42 -9.44
N LEU A 56 -5.21 5.60 -8.12
CA LEU A 56 -4.14 5.31 -7.17
C LEU A 56 -3.89 3.81 -6.93
N THR A 57 -4.93 2.99 -7.18
CA THR A 57 -4.88 1.53 -6.96
C THR A 57 -4.65 0.74 -8.24
N ALA A 58 -4.74 1.40 -9.40
CA ALA A 58 -4.27 0.83 -10.65
C ALA A 58 -2.81 0.35 -10.42
N PRO A 59 -2.50 -0.94 -10.64
CA PRO A 59 -1.11 -1.35 -10.65
C PRO A 59 -0.42 -0.42 -11.64
N LYS A 60 0.70 0.21 -11.25
CA LYS A 60 1.52 1.04 -12.14
C LYS A 60 1.99 0.15 -13.29
N ALA A 61 1.11 -0.03 -14.26
CA ALA A 61 1.28 -0.95 -15.36
C ALA A 61 2.02 -0.17 -16.43
N ASN A 62 3.34 -0.25 -16.34
CA ASN A 62 4.12 -0.52 -17.52
C ASN A 62 5.07 -1.69 -17.22
N PRO A 63 4.56 -2.94 -17.16
CA PRO A 63 5.43 -4.11 -17.18
C PRO A 63 6.26 -4.20 -18.48
N ALA A 64 5.91 -3.40 -19.49
CA ALA A 64 6.65 -3.28 -20.75
C ALA A 64 7.99 -2.54 -20.63
N THR A 65 8.25 -1.81 -19.54
CA THR A 65 9.48 -1.01 -19.37
C THR A 65 10.30 -1.37 -18.14
N SER A 66 9.86 -2.29 -17.28
CA SER A 66 10.69 -2.80 -16.19
C SER A 66 11.72 -3.79 -16.75
N LYS A 67 12.83 -3.25 -17.27
CA LYS A 67 14.00 -4.07 -17.61
C LYS A 67 14.43 -4.85 -16.38
N LYS A 68 14.63 -6.15 -16.54
CA LYS A 68 15.12 -6.98 -15.45
C LYS A 68 16.56 -6.57 -15.14
N PRO A 69 17.03 -6.68 -13.88
CA PRO A 69 18.43 -6.41 -13.55
C PRO A 69 19.42 -7.22 -14.41
N SER A 70 19.02 -8.41 -14.85
CA SER A 70 19.78 -9.25 -15.77
C SER A 70 20.00 -8.63 -17.15
N ASP A 71 19.08 -7.78 -17.61
CA ASP A 71 19.14 -7.15 -18.94
C ASP A 71 20.26 -6.10 -19.02
N TYR A 72 20.84 -5.73 -17.88
CA TYR A 72 21.96 -4.81 -17.77
C TYR A 72 23.32 -5.52 -17.66
N ALA A 73 23.36 -6.86 -17.61
CA ALA A 73 24.61 -7.61 -17.52
C ALA A 73 25.48 -7.35 -18.77
N GLY A 74 26.74 -6.94 -18.55
CA GLY A 74 27.68 -6.62 -19.62
C GLY A 74 27.55 -5.22 -20.22
N THR A 75 26.66 -4.36 -19.70
CA THR A 75 26.58 -2.95 -20.12
C THR A 75 27.80 -2.13 -19.70
N MET A 76 28.48 -2.57 -18.63
CA MET A 76 29.69 -1.94 -18.10
C MET A 76 30.84 -2.93 -18.18
N SER A 77 32.03 -2.46 -18.59
CA SER A 77 33.23 -3.28 -18.57
C SER A 77 33.65 -3.61 -17.14
N LYS A 78 34.45 -4.66 -16.99
CA LYS A 78 34.90 -5.10 -15.66
C LYS A 78 35.76 -4.01 -15.02
N GLU A 79 36.62 -3.38 -15.82
CA GLU A 79 37.55 -2.33 -15.41
C GLU A 79 36.81 -1.07 -14.94
N GLU A 80 35.75 -0.67 -15.65
CA GLU A 80 34.88 0.45 -15.25
C GLU A 80 34.14 0.14 -13.95
N GLY A 81 33.68 -1.10 -13.76
CA GLY A 81 33.00 -1.52 -12.53
C GLY A 81 33.90 -1.55 -11.30
N GLU A 82 35.16 -1.95 -11.46
CA GLU A 82 36.17 -1.91 -10.41
C GLU A 82 36.51 -0.46 -10.03
N THR A 83 36.69 0.41 -11.03
CA THR A 83 36.94 1.85 -10.80
C THR A 83 35.77 2.50 -10.07
N PHE A 84 34.54 2.18 -10.47
CA PHE A 84 33.34 2.70 -9.82
C PHE A 84 33.21 2.23 -8.38
N SER A 85 33.58 0.97 -8.11
CA SER A 85 33.58 0.41 -6.76
C SER A 85 34.60 1.11 -5.85
N GLN A 86 35.82 1.35 -6.36
CA GLN A 86 36.86 2.10 -5.66
C GLN A 86 36.44 3.54 -5.34
N TYR A 87 35.76 4.21 -6.29
CA TYR A 87 35.23 5.55 -6.08
C TYR A 87 34.19 5.61 -4.95
N ILE A 88 33.28 4.63 -4.88
CA ILE A 88 32.29 4.55 -3.79
C ILE A 88 33.00 4.36 -2.45
N GLU A 89 34.00 3.48 -2.38
CA GLU A 89 34.75 3.22 -1.16
C GLU A 89 35.51 4.46 -0.68
N GLN A 90 36.17 5.18 -1.59
CA GLN A 90 36.82 6.45 -1.28
C GLN A 90 35.80 7.49 -0.76
N SER A 91 34.65 7.62 -1.42
CA SER A 91 33.61 8.57 -1.02
C SER A 91 33.07 8.27 0.38
N ARG A 92 32.90 7.00 0.74
CA ARG A 92 32.51 6.59 2.10
C ARG A 92 33.57 6.96 3.12
N ASN A 93 34.84 6.67 2.82
CA ASN A 93 35.97 7.01 3.69
C ASN A 93 36.10 8.52 3.90
N GLU A 94 35.80 9.33 2.89
CA GLU A 94 35.81 10.80 3.00
C GLU A 94 34.67 11.32 3.86
N LEU A 95 33.47 10.72 3.77
CA LEU A 95 32.34 11.08 4.62
C LEU A 95 32.58 10.69 6.08
N GLU A 96 33.19 9.52 6.33
CA GLU A 96 33.52 9.05 7.69
C GLU A 96 34.63 9.86 8.37
N ARG A 97 35.51 10.55 7.61
CA ARG A 97 36.56 11.40 8.18
C ARG A 97 36.06 12.69 8.83
N ASN A 98 34.84 13.12 8.50
CA ASN A 98 34.26 14.37 9.00
C ASN A 98 33.25 14.16 10.15
N PHE A 99 33.13 12.94 10.65
CA PHE A 99 32.43 12.56 11.89
C PHE A 99 33.43 12.05 12.93
#